data_AF-A0ABD0TQC0-F1
#
_entry.id   AF-A0ABD0TQC0-F1
#
_cell.length_a   1.000
_cell.length_b   1.000
_cell.length_c   1.000
_cell.angle_alpha   90.00
_cell.angle_beta   90.00
_cell.angle_gamma   90.00
#
_symmetry.space_group_name_H-M   'P 1'
#
loop_
_entity.id
_entity.type
_entity.pdbx_description
1 polymer ?
#
loop_
_entity_poly.entity_id
_entity_poly.type
_entity_poly.pdbx_seq_one_letter_code
_entity_poly.pdbx_strand_id
1 'polypeptide(L)'
;MGDLIEMTTWPSHRNVFYRMSASGLTFEVKTSTSAAIGLAKKPGNECDVWVVIGHDQRTWIKKEEGGGKAVRTPNILSNGEYRRFWLSWRSGSIQLGRSHERTPIISHAYNMDLCYVTFSSGGVAHAERNPVHWRFELPPVLEKPRMKSVTNGELMWVHADNHLPDGALIGGYEKETLYIIRAHHRGSLTPGKFIPSQGTGYISWGGESHDKNEFEVLCGFDCTWVPSFDDRIPVGAVEGGYSEDMGREKLYVGRALHCGHLIPGKVQPSHRVCYIPYEGREIPHKKFEILVSPDTNTRCANRLFIDHIDVESPPESDDDREDVYPDEEFDEED
;
A
#
# COMPACT_ATOMS: atom_id res chain seq x y z
N MET A 1 6.35 -25.71 2.95
CA MET A 1 6.66 -26.09 1.56
C MET A 1 5.39 -25.85 0.77
N GLY A 2 5.45 -25.22 -0.40
CA GLY A 2 4.25 -24.93 -1.19
C GLY A 2 3.58 -26.22 -1.68
N ASP A 3 2.29 -26.16 -1.98
CA ASP A 3 1.58 -27.31 -2.56
C ASP A 3 2.10 -27.55 -3.99
N LEU A 4 2.48 -28.80 -4.28
CA LEU A 4 2.81 -29.23 -5.63
C LEU A 4 1.52 -29.28 -6.44
N ILE A 5 1.40 -28.41 -7.43
CA ILE A 5 0.29 -28.42 -8.38
C ILE A 5 0.71 -29.20 -9.61
N GLU A 6 -0.09 -30.22 -9.96
CA GLU A 6 -0.06 -30.87 -11.26
C GLU A 6 -1.25 -30.42 -12.09
N MET A 7 -1.01 -29.92 -13.30
CA MET A 7 -2.09 -29.51 -14.19
C MET A 7 -1.79 -29.82 -15.65
N THR A 8 -2.86 -29.83 -16.46
CA THR A 8 -2.77 -30.03 -17.90
C THR A 8 -3.51 -28.91 -18.63
N THR A 9 -2.82 -28.25 -19.55
CA THR A 9 -3.38 -27.19 -20.39
C THR A 9 -3.57 -27.69 -21.82
N TRP A 10 -4.74 -27.40 -22.39
CA TRP A 10 -5.09 -27.71 -23.78
C TRP A 10 -5.21 -26.40 -24.60
N PRO A 11 -5.06 -26.44 -25.93
CA PRO A 11 -5.19 -25.25 -26.77
C PRO A 11 -6.53 -24.51 -26.64
N SER A 12 -7.60 -25.22 -26.30
CA SER A 12 -8.95 -24.67 -26.10
C SER A 12 -9.19 -24.13 -24.68
N HIS A 13 -8.26 -24.34 -23.75
CA HIS A 13 -8.44 -23.90 -22.37
C HIS A 13 -8.27 -22.38 -22.26
N ARG A 14 -9.14 -21.77 -21.47
CA ARG A 14 -8.95 -20.38 -21.04
C ARG A 14 -7.77 -20.30 -20.07
N ASN A 15 -7.05 -19.18 -20.12
CA ASN A 15 -5.96 -18.90 -19.21
C ASN A 15 -6.47 -18.75 -17.77
N VAL A 16 -5.91 -19.53 -16.85
CA VAL A 16 -6.12 -19.39 -15.41
C VAL A 16 -4.92 -18.64 -14.84
N PHE A 17 -5.17 -17.57 -14.09
CA PHE A 17 -4.12 -16.72 -13.53
C PHE A 17 -3.90 -17.04 -12.04
N TYR A 18 -2.64 -17.31 -11.70
CA TYR A 18 -2.19 -17.57 -10.35
C TYR A 18 -1.43 -16.35 -9.84
N ARG A 19 -1.85 -15.81 -8.69
CA ARG A 19 -1.13 -14.71 -8.05
C ARG A 19 0.15 -15.23 -7.40
N MET A 20 1.29 -14.63 -7.72
CA MET A 20 2.58 -14.93 -7.14
C MET A 20 2.93 -13.90 -6.06
N SER A 21 3.39 -14.34 -4.90
CA SER A 21 3.96 -13.46 -3.86
C SER A 21 5.46 -13.21 -4.06
N ALA A 22 6.11 -13.98 -4.93
CA ALA A 22 7.53 -13.86 -5.25
C ALA A 22 7.73 -13.68 -6.77
N SER A 23 8.76 -12.92 -7.16
CA SER A 23 9.10 -12.66 -8.58
C SER A 23 9.89 -13.81 -9.23
N GLY A 24 9.48 -15.05 -8.96
CA GLY A 24 10.11 -16.25 -9.49
C GLY A 24 9.24 -17.50 -9.34
N LEU A 25 9.47 -18.46 -10.23
CA LEU A 25 8.71 -19.69 -10.35
C LEU A 25 9.65 -20.83 -10.77
N THR A 26 9.59 -21.96 -10.06
CA THR A 26 10.18 -23.22 -10.52
C THR A 26 9.05 -24.11 -11.03
N PHE A 27 9.23 -24.69 -12.19
CA PHE A 27 8.22 -25.54 -12.82
C PHE A 27 8.86 -26.68 -13.62
N GLU A 28 8.12 -27.75 -13.82
CA GLU A 28 8.43 -28.82 -14.73
C GLU A 28 7.38 -28.90 -15.82
N VAL A 29 7.82 -29.23 -17.02
CA VAL A 29 6.94 -29.33 -18.18
C VAL A 29 7.24 -30.60 -18.97
N LYS A 30 6.19 -31.25 -19.47
CA LYS A 30 6.24 -32.42 -20.35
C LYS A 30 5.30 -32.21 -21.53
N THR A 31 5.86 -32.12 -22.74
CA THR A 31 5.13 -31.98 -24.01
C THR A 31 6.06 -32.25 -25.20
N SER A 32 5.47 -32.60 -26.35
CA SER A 32 6.17 -32.74 -27.64
C SER A 32 6.17 -31.47 -28.50
N THR A 33 5.45 -30.43 -28.09
CA THR A 33 5.20 -29.25 -28.94
C THR A 33 5.88 -28.00 -28.38
N SER A 34 5.10 -27.09 -27.80
CA SER A 34 5.55 -25.87 -27.17
C SER A 34 4.88 -25.71 -25.82
N ALA A 35 5.47 -24.89 -24.98
CA ALA A 35 4.91 -24.54 -23.70
C ALA A 35 4.98 -23.01 -23.54
N ALA A 36 3.90 -22.39 -23.09
CA ALA A 36 3.83 -20.94 -22.94
C ALA A 36 3.46 -20.56 -21.51
N ILE A 37 4.21 -19.62 -20.94
CA ILE A 37 3.92 -19.01 -19.64
C ILE A 37 3.65 -17.53 -19.88
N GLY A 38 2.46 -17.07 -19.49
CA GLY A 38 2.10 -15.67 -19.53
C GLY A 38 2.36 -15.02 -18.17
N LEU A 39 2.90 -13.81 -18.18
CA LEU A 39 3.07 -12.98 -17.00
C LEU A 39 2.20 -11.74 -17.13
N ALA A 40 1.51 -11.37 -16.05
CA ALA A 40 0.60 -10.22 -16.05
C ALA A 40 0.65 -9.39 -14.76
N LYS A 41 0.34 -8.10 -14.88
CA LYS A 41 0.15 -7.17 -13.75
C LYS A 41 -1.21 -7.34 -13.08
N LYS A 42 -2.26 -7.68 -13.84
CA LYS A 42 -3.64 -7.87 -13.35
C LYS A 42 -4.20 -9.21 -13.85
N PRO A 43 -5.12 -9.85 -13.11
CA PRO A 43 -5.82 -11.03 -13.62
C PRO A 43 -6.79 -10.58 -14.73
N GLY A 44 -6.86 -11.31 -15.83
CA GLY A 44 -7.68 -10.92 -16.98
C GLY A 44 -7.59 -11.91 -18.14
N ASN A 45 -7.79 -11.43 -19.36
CA ASN A 45 -7.62 -12.23 -20.58
C ASN A 45 -6.26 -11.99 -21.26
N GLU A 46 -5.63 -10.85 -20.99
CA GLU A 46 -4.39 -10.39 -21.64
C GLU A 46 -3.18 -10.66 -20.74
N CYS A 47 -2.00 -10.79 -21.36
CA CYS A 47 -0.74 -11.01 -20.66
C CYS A 47 0.28 -10.02 -21.18
N ASP A 48 0.88 -9.25 -20.27
CA ASP A 48 1.90 -8.26 -20.61
C ASP A 48 3.12 -8.90 -21.30
N VAL A 49 3.48 -10.12 -20.89
CA VAL A 49 4.63 -10.86 -21.43
C VAL A 49 4.32 -12.33 -21.61
N TRP A 50 4.74 -12.88 -22.75
CA TRP A 50 4.76 -14.32 -23.02
C TRP A 50 6.19 -14.86 -23.05
N VAL A 51 6.41 -15.93 -22.29
CA VAL A 51 7.60 -16.77 -22.34
C VAL A 51 7.22 -18.08 -23.01
N VAL A 52 7.69 -18.29 -24.24
CA VAL A 52 7.41 -19.49 -25.02
C VAL A 52 8.66 -20.36 -25.10
N ILE A 53 8.49 -21.64 -24.84
CA ILE A 53 9.57 -22.63 -24.74
C ILE A 53 9.37 -23.69 -25.82
N GLY A 54 10.42 -23.94 -26.60
CA GLY A 54 10.51 -25.07 -27.54
C GLY A 54 9.78 -24.92 -28.88
N HIS A 55 8.97 -23.89 -29.10
CA HIS A 55 8.28 -23.68 -30.38
C HIS A 55 9.28 -23.50 -31.52
N ASP A 56 9.17 -24.33 -32.58
CA ASP A 56 10.11 -24.38 -33.70
C ASP A 56 11.59 -24.44 -33.26
N GLN A 57 11.89 -25.22 -32.22
CA GLN A 57 13.24 -25.36 -31.66
C GLN A 57 13.80 -24.04 -31.12
N ARG A 58 12.94 -23.09 -30.74
CA ARG A 58 13.29 -21.79 -30.18
C ARG A 58 12.57 -21.54 -28.87
N THR A 59 13.19 -20.71 -28.05
CA THR A 59 12.61 -20.17 -26.83
C THR A 59 12.66 -18.64 -26.93
N TRP A 60 11.57 -17.97 -26.61
CA TRP A 60 11.51 -16.52 -26.70
C TRP A 60 10.71 -15.88 -25.56
N ILE A 61 11.04 -14.63 -25.31
CA ILE A 61 10.29 -13.73 -24.43
C ILE A 61 9.78 -12.60 -25.31
N LYS A 62 8.47 -12.41 -25.37
CA LYS A 62 7.82 -11.38 -26.19
C LYS A 62 6.85 -10.56 -25.34
N LYS A 63 6.93 -9.23 -25.46
CA LYS A 63 5.98 -8.27 -24.89
C LYS A 63 4.75 -8.16 -25.79
N GLU A 64 3.59 -7.86 -25.22
CA GLU A 64 2.38 -7.53 -25.99
C GLU A 64 2.60 -6.26 -26.83
N GLU A 65 3.04 -5.18 -26.17
CA GLU A 65 3.44 -3.93 -26.81
C GLU A 65 4.98 -3.82 -26.86
N GLY A 66 5.60 -4.39 -27.89
CA GLY A 66 7.02 -4.13 -28.20
C GLY A 66 7.84 -5.30 -28.75
N GLY A 67 9.15 -5.14 -28.68
CA GLY A 67 10.14 -6.14 -29.14
C GLY A 67 10.24 -7.36 -28.23
N GLY A 68 10.68 -8.48 -28.79
CA GLY A 68 10.99 -9.70 -28.05
C GLY A 68 12.42 -10.17 -28.29
N LYS A 69 12.86 -11.17 -27.52
CA LYS A 69 14.15 -11.85 -27.71
C LYS A 69 13.89 -13.33 -27.94
N ALA A 70 14.59 -13.94 -28.89
CA ALA A 70 14.51 -15.36 -29.19
C ALA A 70 15.90 -16.01 -29.20
N VAL A 71 15.99 -17.26 -28.75
CA VAL A 71 17.21 -18.07 -28.72
C VAL A 71 16.89 -19.45 -29.28
N ARG A 72 17.81 -20.04 -30.04
CA ARG A 72 17.67 -21.42 -30.55
C ARG A 72 17.93 -22.41 -29.41
N THR A 73 16.96 -23.27 -29.14
CA THR A 73 16.95 -24.21 -28.02
C THR A 73 16.45 -25.57 -28.50
N PRO A 74 17.27 -26.32 -29.25
CA PRO A 74 16.83 -27.58 -29.84
C PRO A 74 16.63 -28.64 -28.75
N ASN A 75 15.61 -29.49 -28.92
CA ASN A 75 15.29 -30.57 -27.99
C ASN A 75 15.20 -30.11 -26.52
N ILE A 76 14.66 -28.92 -26.26
CA ILE A 76 14.54 -28.39 -24.89
C ILE A 76 13.39 -29.05 -24.12
N LEU A 77 12.32 -29.46 -24.80
CA LEU A 77 11.17 -30.18 -24.24
C LEU A 77 11.21 -31.67 -24.59
N SER A 78 10.46 -32.48 -23.84
CA SER A 78 10.31 -33.93 -24.06
C SER A 78 8.88 -34.36 -23.72
N ASN A 79 8.37 -35.34 -24.46
CA ASN A 79 7.09 -35.99 -24.15
C ASN A 79 7.25 -37.20 -23.21
N GLY A 80 8.47 -37.73 -23.08
CA GLY A 80 8.75 -38.93 -22.27
C GLY A 80 9.06 -38.62 -20.79
N GLU A 81 9.47 -37.39 -20.48
CA GLU A 81 9.92 -37.00 -19.14
C GLU A 81 9.54 -35.55 -18.82
N TYR A 82 9.37 -35.26 -17.53
CA TYR A 82 9.26 -33.89 -17.04
C TYR A 82 10.63 -33.23 -17.04
N ARG A 83 10.71 -32.01 -17.57
CA ARG A 83 11.93 -31.20 -17.56
C ARG A 83 11.72 -29.96 -16.73
N ARG A 84 12.67 -29.72 -15.81
CA ARG A 84 12.58 -28.66 -14.81
C ARG A 84 13.29 -27.37 -15.24
N PHE A 85 12.59 -26.27 -15.09
CA PHE A 85 13.03 -24.92 -15.41
C PHE A 85 12.75 -23.98 -14.24
N TRP A 86 13.45 -22.85 -14.25
CA TRP A 86 13.15 -21.70 -13.40
C TRP A 86 12.87 -20.49 -14.29
N LEU A 87 11.91 -19.68 -13.87
CA LEU A 87 11.56 -18.38 -14.45
C LEU A 87 11.69 -17.33 -13.34
N SER A 88 12.30 -16.19 -13.64
CA SER A 88 12.39 -15.06 -12.72
C SER A 88 12.13 -13.76 -13.45
N TRP A 89 11.43 -12.82 -12.80
CA TRP A 89 11.12 -11.49 -13.33
C TRP A 89 11.50 -10.40 -12.32
N ARG A 90 12.69 -10.52 -11.74
CA ARG A 90 13.22 -9.60 -10.72
C ARG A 90 14.32 -8.70 -11.30
N SER A 91 14.59 -7.60 -10.62
CA SER A 91 15.72 -6.70 -10.93
C SER A 91 15.69 -6.16 -12.37
N GLY A 92 14.51 -5.80 -12.87
CA GLY A 92 14.35 -5.21 -14.20
C GLY A 92 14.56 -6.15 -15.38
N SER A 93 14.55 -7.48 -15.18
CA SER A 93 14.67 -8.45 -16.27
C SER A 93 13.85 -9.71 -16.06
N ILE A 94 13.35 -10.28 -17.17
CA ILE A 94 12.76 -11.61 -17.21
C ILE A 94 13.80 -12.59 -17.71
N GLN A 95 13.99 -13.68 -16.99
CA GLN A 95 15.01 -14.68 -17.21
C GLN A 95 14.42 -16.08 -17.08
N LEU A 96 14.74 -16.94 -18.04
CA LEU A 96 14.37 -18.36 -18.02
C LEU A 96 15.65 -19.19 -18.06
N GLY A 97 15.75 -20.21 -17.21
CA GLY A 97 16.88 -21.15 -17.19
C GLY A 97 16.48 -22.55 -16.74
N ARG A 98 17.46 -23.45 -16.72
CA ARG A 98 17.30 -24.85 -16.26
C ARG A 98 17.67 -24.97 -14.79
N SER A 99 16.99 -25.86 -14.05
CA SER A 99 17.12 -26.00 -12.59
C SER A 99 18.54 -26.22 -12.05
N HIS A 100 19.47 -26.70 -12.87
CA HIS A 100 20.85 -26.99 -12.48
C HIS A 100 21.88 -26.08 -13.16
N GLU A 101 21.41 -25.07 -13.89
CA GLU A 101 22.25 -24.14 -14.64
C GLU A 101 22.12 -22.74 -14.05
N ARG A 102 23.24 -22.11 -13.71
CA ARG A 102 23.28 -20.72 -13.22
C ARG A 102 23.06 -19.70 -14.34
N THR A 103 23.42 -20.07 -15.56
CA THR A 103 23.27 -19.21 -16.74
C THR A 103 21.85 -19.33 -17.30
N PRO A 104 21.10 -18.23 -17.43
CA PRO A 104 19.80 -18.27 -18.07
C PRO A 104 19.94 -18.67 -19.54
N ILE A 105 18.98 -19.45 -20.04
CA ILE A 105 18.81 -19.76 -21.47
C ILE A 105 18.51 -18.46 -22.24
N ILE A 106 17.67 -17.60 -21.64
CA ILE A 106 17.29 -16.32 -22.23
C ILE A 106 17.04 -15.29 -21.12
N SER A 107 17.43 -14.05 -21.40
CA SER A 107 17.18 -12.89 -20.54
C SER A 107 16.77 -11.69 -21.38
N HIS A 108 15.71 -11.00 -20.99
CA HIS A 108 15.17 -9.81 -21.63
C HIS A 108 14.83 -8.74 -20.59
N ALA A 109 15.17 -7.47 -20.87
CA ALA A 109 14.92 -6.36 -19.95
C ALA A 109 13.42 -6.03 -19.88
N TYR A 110 12.89 -5.99 -18.67
CA TYR A 110 11.48 -5.76 -18.38
C TYR A 110 11.32 -5.12 -17.00
N ASN A 111 10.70 -3.94 -16.94
CA ASN A 111 10.61 -3.15 -15.71
C ASN A 111 9.14 -2.84 -15.37
N MET A 112 8.37 -3.87 -15.00
CA MET A 112 7.06 -3.68 -14.37
C MET A 112 6.80 -4.73 -13.29
N ASP A 113 5.87 -4.41 -12.40
CA ASP A 113 5.41 -5.28 -11.32
C ASP A 113 4.43 -6.35 -11.82
N LEU A 114 4.98 -7.44 -12.35
CA LEU A 114 4.20 -8.62 -12.72
C LEU A 114 3.94 -9.46 -11.47
N CYS A 115 2.67 -9.72 -11.17
CA CYS A 115 2.28 -10.50 -9.99
C CYS A 115 1.35 -11.67 -10.29
N TYR A 116 1.03 -11.91 -11.56
CA TYR A 116 0.24 -13.05 -12.00
C TYR A 116 0.98 -13.88 -13.05
N VAL A 117 0.81 -15.20 -12.97
CA VAL A 117 1.32 -16.18 -13.93
C VAL A 117 0.16 -16.98 -14.50
N THR A 118 0.19 -17.27 -15.80
CA THR A 118 -0.70 -18.24 -16.45
C THR A 118 0.08 -19.23 -17.29
N PHE A 119 -0.50 -20.41 -17.51
CA PHE A 119 0.09 -21.50 -18.28
C PHE A 119 -0.80 -21.82 -19.48
N SER A 120 -0.17 -21.97 -20.65
CA SER A 120 -0.85 -22.21 -21.92
C SER A 120 -0.04 -23.16 -22.80
N SER A 121 -0.71 -23.87 -23.71
CA SER A 121 -0.05 -24.79 -24.64
C SER A 121 0.68 -24.10 -25.80
N GLY A 122 0.59 -22.77 -25.93
CA GLY A 122 1.17 -22.00 -27.04
C GLY A 122 0.39 -22.24 -28.33
N GLY A 123 -0.31 -21.23 -28.82
CA GLY A 123 -1.23 -21.39 -29.95
C GLY A 123 -0.54 -21.30 -31.32
N VAL A 124 -0.73 -22.33 -32.16
CA VAL A 124 -0.88 -22.17 -33.62
C VAL A 124 -2.00 -23.11 -34.09
N ALA A 125 -2.83 -22.63 -35.01
CA ALA A 125 -4.07 -23.20 -35.53
C ALA A 125 -4.00 -24.61 -36.19
N HIS A 126 -2.88 -25.32 -36.07
CA HIS A 126 -2.72 -26.70 -36.54
C HIS A 126 -2.31 -27.70 -35.43
N ALA A 127 -2.08 -27.25 -34.20
CA ALA A 127 -1.69 -28.08 -33.06
C ALA A 127 -2.91 -28.58 -32.26
N GLU A 128 -3.88 -29.20 -32.92
CA GLU A 128 -5.19 -29.53 -32.31
C GLU A 128 -5.20 -30.72 -31.33
N ARG A 129 -4.07 -31.34 -30.92
CA ARG A 129 -4.18 -32.60 -30.14
C ARG A 129 -3.23 -32.81 -28.96
N ASN A 130 -2.24 -31.95 -28.74
CA ASN A 130 -1.21 -32.26 -27.76
C ASN A 130 -1.33 -31.38 -26.50
N PRO A 131 -1.64 -31.97 -25.34
CA PRO A 131 -1.64 -31.23 -24.09
C PRO A 131 -0.22 -30.85 -23.65
N VAL A 132 -0.15 -29.87 -22.76
CA VAL A 132 1.07 -29.60 -21.98
C VAL A 132 0.80 -29.95 -20.54
N HIS A 133 1.64 -30.81 -19.98
CA HIS A 133 1.57 -31.21 -18.58
C HIS A 133 2.58 -30.39 -17.78
N TRP A 134 2.11 -29.82 -16.67
CA TRP A 134 2.87 -28.92 -15.82
C TRP A 134 2.91 -29.44 -14.39
N ARG A 135 4.06 -29.22 -13.73
CA ARG A 135 4.22 -29.36 -12.29
C ARG A 135 4.87 -28.10 -11.75
N PHE A 136 4.28 -27.45 -10.76
CA PHE A 136 4.92 -26.27 -10.16
C PHE A 136 4.49 -26.12 -8.71
N GLU A 137 5.30 -25.41 -7.94
CA GLU A 137 4.99 -25.08 -6.56
C GLU A 137 4.43 -23.66 -6.52
N LEU A 138 3.22 -23.51 -5.99
CA LEU A 138 2.76 -22.19 -5.61
C LEU A 138 3.48 -21.73 -4.35
N PRO A 139 3.70 -20.42 -4.17
CA PRO A 139 4.11 -19.90 -2.87
C PRO A 139 3.14 -20.41 -1.80
N PRO A 140 3.64 -20.74 -0.58
CA PRO A 140 2.76 -21.17 0.49
C PRO A 140 1.69 -20.09 0.72
N VAL A 141 0.44 -20.52 0.89
CA VAL A 141 -0.62 -19.62 1.33
C VAL A 141 -0.19 -19.11 2.71
N LEU A 142 0.22 -17.85 2.77
CA LEU A 142 0.43 -17.19 4.05
C LEU A 142 -0.97 -17.01 4.65
N GLU A 143 -1.36 -17.93 5.54
CA GLU A 143 -2.56 -17.73 6.34
C GLU A 143 -2.43 -16.35 7.00
N LYS A 144 -3.42 -15.49 6.74
CA LYS A 144 -3.50 -14.23 7.48
C LYS A 144 -3.55 -14.61 8.96
N PRO A 145 -2.57 -14.19 9.78
CA PRO A 145 -2.56 -14.57 11.19
C PRO A 145 -3.90 -14.19 11.78
N ARG A 146 -4.54 -15.13 12.48
CA ARG A 146 -5.75 -14.85 13.24
C ARG A 146 -5.36 -13.83 14.31
N MET A 147 -5.75 -12.57 14.12
CA MET A 147 -5.60 -11.57 15.15
C MET A 147 -6.37 -12.06 16.38
N LYS A 148 -5.66 -12.26 17.49
CA LYS A 148 -6.30 -12.54 18.77
C LYS A 148 -7.03 -11.26 19.16
N SER A 149 -8.34 -11.34 19.37
CA SER A 149 -9.10 -10.24 19.98
C SER A 149 -8.50 -10.00 21.36
N VAL A 150 -7.96 -8.82 21.60
CA VAL A 150 -7.51 -8.48 22.95
C VAL A 150 -8.76 -8.13 23.75
N THR A 151 -9.02 -8.87 24.83
CA THR A 151 -10.28 -8.76 25.57
C THR A 151 -10.33 -7.58 26.53
N ASN A 152 -9.22 -6.85 26.70
CA ASN A 152 -9.09 -5.70 27.59
C ASN A 152 -8.20 -4.63 26.90
N GLY A 153 -8.72 -3.81 26.00
CA GLY A 153 -7.90 -2.83 25.28
C GLY A 153 -8.64 -1.61 24.75
N GLU A 154 -9.92 -1.48 25.09
CA GLU A 154 -10.77 -0.39 24.63
C GLU A 154 -10.16 0.96 25.00
N LEU A 155 -10.31 1.91 24.08
CA LEU A 155 -9.80 3.25 24.30
C LEU A 155 -10.58 3.98 25.39
N MET A 156 -9.85 4.56 26.33
CA MET A 156 -10.42 5.32 27.44
C MET A 156 -9.61 6.58 27.71
N TRP A 157 -10.31 7.64 28.09
CA TRP A 157 -9.69 8.90 28.51
C TRP A 157 -9.49 8.88 30.03
N VAL A 158 -8.26 9.09 30.48
CA VAL A 158 -7.86 8.98 31.89
C VAL A 158 -7.26 10.31 32.33
N HIS A 159 -7.76 10.89 33.43
CA HIS A 159 -7.18 12.08 34.02
C HIS A 159 -5.79 11.77 34.58
N ALA A 160 -4.80 12.62 34.33
CA ALA A 160 -3.41 12.38 34.74
C ALA A 160 -2.91 13.50 35.66
N ASP A 161 -2.65 13.16 36.93
CA ASP A 161 -2.11 14.07 37.95
C ASP A 161 -0.57 13.94 38.02
N ASN A 162 0.13 14.53 37.05
CA ASN A 162 1.60 14.59 36.90
C ASN A 162 2.36 13.28 36.57
N HIS A 163 1.70 12.12 36.50
CA HIS A 163 2.29 10.87 36.04
C HIS A 163 1.48 10.29 34.89
N LEU A 164 2.17 9.76 33.87
CA LEU A 164 1.51 9.07 32.76
C LEU A 164 0.81 7.81 33.27
N PRO A 165 -0.49 7.62 32.99
CA PRO A 165 -1.22 6.43 33.36
C PRO A 165 -0.71 5.20 32.59
N ASP A 166 -0.90 4.02 33.18
CA ASP A 166 -0.62 2.76 32.51
C ASP A 166 -1.43 2.64 31.22
N GLY A 167 -0.79 2.16 30.15
CA GLY A 167 -1.44 2.02 28.85
C GLY A 167 -1.64 3.34 28.10
N ALA A 168 -0.99 4.43 28.49
CA ALA A 168 -0.97 5.68 27.72
C ALA A 168 -0.51 5.44 26.28
N LEU A 169 -1.35 5.87 25.33
CA LEU A 169 -1.15 5.62 23.91
C LEU A 169 -0.13 6.62 23.33
N ILE A 170 0.90 6.06 22.68
CA ILE A 170 1.89 6.85 21.96
C ILE A 170 1.25 7.44 20.71
N GLY A 171 1.21 8.76 20.64
CA GLY A 171 0.64 9.51 19.52
C GLY A 171 1.64 9.81 18.41
N GLY A 172 2.91 9.91 18.74
CA GLY A 172 3.95 10.25 17.78
C GLY A 172 5.31 10.52 18.43
N TYR A 173 6.16 11.23 17.72
CA TYR A 173 7.54 11.48 18.11
C TYR A 173 8.01 12.85 17.60
N GLU A 174 8.67 13.60 18.48
CA GLU A 174 9.36 14.85 18.15
C GLU A 174 10.84 14.73 18.56
N LYS A 175 11.26 15.35 19.67
CA LYS A 175 12.56 15.06 20.31
C LYS A 175 12.48 13.86 21.26
N GLU A 176 11.27 13.58 21.73
CA GLU A 176 10.91 12.47 22.59
C GLU A 176 9.53 11.90 22.19
N THR A 177 9.14 10.81 22.83
CA THR A 177 7.83 10.18 22.63
C THR A 177 6.72 11.12 23.06
N LEU A 178 5.75 11.33 22.16
CA LEU A 178 4.57 12.15 22.43
C LEU A 178 3.38 11.25 22.77
N TYR A 179 2.59 11.66 23.75
CA TYR A 179 1.37 10.98 24.15
C TYR A 179 0.14 11.79 23.72
N ILE A 180 -0.96 11.09 23.46
CA ILE A 180 -2.20 11.71 23.04
C ILE A 180 -2.95 12.19 24.28
N ILE A 181 -3.32 13.46 24.26
CA ILE A 181 -4.15 14.06 25.31
C ILE A 181 -5.35 14.76 24.71
N ARG A 182 -6.30 15.12 25.58
CA ARG A 182 -7.30 16.15 25.31
C ARG A 182 -7.43 17.10 26.50
N ALA A 183 -7.74 18.35 26.24
CA ALA A 183 -7.88 19.35 27.28
C ALA A 183 -8.98 20.36 26.95
N HIS A 184 -9.57 20.95 27.99
CA HIS A 184 -10.55 22.02 27.84
C HIS A 184 -9.86 23.35 27.53
N HIS A 185 -10.38 24.07 26.53
CA HIS A 185 -9.92 25.42 26.19
C HIS A 185 -11.06 26.23 25.54
N ARG A 186 -11.41 27.36 26.16
CA ARG A 186 -12.39 28.33 25.65
C ARG A 186 -13.71 27.72 25.11
N GLY A 187 -14.23 26.71 25.80
CA GLY A 187 -15.49 26.04 25.43
C GLY A 187 -15.33 24.85 24.49
N SER A 188 -14.13 24.59 23.96
CA SER A 188 -13.78 23.37 23.22
C SER A 188 -13.16 22.32 24.17
N LEU A 189 -13.33 21.06 23.81
CA LEU A 189 -12.52 19.94 24.30
C LEU A 189 -11.65 19.47 23.14
N THR A 190 -10.34 19.67 23.24
CA THR A 190 -9.45 19.59 22.07
C THR A 190 -8.35 18.56 22.29
N PRO A 191 -8.14 17.62 21.34
CA PRO A 191 -7.01 16.70 21.40
C PRO A 191 -5.68 17.38 21.00
N GLY A 192 -4.58 16.86 21.52
CA GLY A 192 -3.24 17.40 21.32
C GLY A 192 -2.12 16.45 21.77
N LYS A 193 -0.96 17.03 22.08
CA LYS A 193 0.26 16.29 22.43
C LYS A 193 0.66 16.52 23.88
N PHE A 194 1.20 15.51 24.55
CA PHE A 194 1.85 15.63 25.84
C PHE A 194 3.33 15.29 25.74
N ILE A 195 4.16 16.11 26.38
CA ILE A 195 5.61 15.98 26.41
C ILE A 195 6.05 15.58 27.83
N PRO A 196 6.48 14.33 28.05
CA PRO A 196 6.84 13.81 29.37
C PRO A 196 7.94 14.59 30.07
N SER A 197 9.02 14.97 29.37
CA SER A 197 10.14 15.70 29.99
C SER A 197 9.75 17.09 30.53
N GLN A 198 8.71 17.70 29.96
CA GLN A 198 8.19 19.00 30.38
C GLN A 198 7.05 18.87 31.38
N GLY A 199 6.35 17.73 31.40
CA GLY A 199 5.13 17.56 32.19
C GLY A 199 3.98 18.43 31.69
N THR A 200 4.00 18.85 30.43
CA THR A 200 3.05 19.81 29.87
C THR A 200 2.35 19.26 28.63
N GLY A 201 1.04 19.44 28.59
CA GLY A 201 0.20 19.20 27.43
C GLY A 201 0.13 20.42 26.51
N TYR A 202 -0.02 20.20 25.21
CA TYR A 202 -0.18 21.24 24.21
C TYR A 202 -1.36 20.92 23.30
N ILE A 203 -2.21 21.90 23.06
CA ILE A 203 -3.37 21.79 22.17
C ILE A 203 -3.38 22.95 21.16
N SER A 204 -4.01 22.73 20.01
CA SER A 204 -4.16 23.76 18.98
C SER A 204 -5.51 24.46 19.08
N TRP A 205 -5.53 25.79 19.18
CA TRP A 205 -6.77 26.57 19.17
C TRP A 205 -6.53 28.01 18.69
N GLY A 206 -7.37 28.47 17.74
CA GLY A 206 -7.43 29.87 17.32
C GLY A 206 -6.14 30.39 16.67
N GLY A 207 -5.39 29.55 15.96
CA GLY A 207 -4.11 29.91 15.33
C GLY A 207 -2.88 29.72 16.22
N GLU A 208 -3.06 29.38 17.51
CA GLU A 208 -1.98 29.25 18.48
C GLU A 208 -1.93 27.86 19.13
N SER A 209 -0.76 27.50 19.65
CA SER A 209 -0.57 26.34 20.53
C SER A 209 -0.65 26.80 21.98
N HIS A 210 -1.47 26.13 22.78
CA HIS A 210 -1.71 26.48 24.20
C HIS A 210 -1.20 25.38 25.11
N ASP A 211 -0.43 25.77 26.13
CA ASP A 211 0.00 24.88 27.21
C ASP A 211 -1.15 24.51 28.15
N LYS A 212 -1.10 23.28 28.66
CA LYS A 212 -2.12 22.67 29.51
C LYS A 212 -1.47 21.81 30.57
N ASN A 213 -1.81 22.13 31.82
CA ASN A 213 -1.43 21.32 32.99
C ASN A 213 -2.57 20.38 33.42
N GLU A 214 -3.81 20.68 33.04
CA GLU A 214 -4.97 19.83 33.28
C GLU A 214 -5.45 19.24 31.95
N PHE A 215 -5.34 17.93 31.82
CA PHE A 215 -5.71 17.19 30.62
C PHE A 215 -6.04 15.74 30.94
N GLU A 216 -6.69 15.07 29.99
CA GLU A 216 -6.88 13.62 30.01
C GLU A 216 -5.96 12.98 28.97
N VAL A 217 -5.38 11.84 29.32
CA VAL A 217 -4.52 11.02 28.45
C VAL A 217 -5.36 9.92 27.82
N LEU A 218 -5.15 9.66 26.53
CA LEU A 218 -5.78 8.52 25.87
C LEU A 218 -5.01 7.24 26.20
N CYS A 219 -5.70 6.27 26.78
CA CYS A 219 -5.17 4.96 27.13
C CYS A 219 -5.87 3.85 26.35
N GLY A 220 -5.18 2.72 26.19
CA GLY A 220 -5.69 1.54 25.49
C GLY A 220 -4.90 1.22 24.23
N PHE A 221 -5.29 0.16 23.52
CA PHE A 221 -4.52 -0.35 22.39
C PHE A 221 -5.37 -0.96 21.26
N ASP A 222 -6.70 -1.02 21.41
CA ASP A 222 -7.63 -1.52 20.37
C ASP A 222 -7.93 -0.43 19.33
N CYS A 223 -6.86 0.03 18.67
CA CYS A 223 -6.90 1.12 17.71
C CYS A 223 -5.82 1.00 16.64
N THR A 224 -6.00 1.73 15.54
CA THR A 224 -5.05 1.79 14.44
C THR A 224 -5.05 3.17 13.80
N TRP A 225 -3.90 3.58 13.27
CA TRP A 225 -3.76 4.81 12.52
C TRP A 225 -4.07 4.55 11.04
N VAL A 226 -4.96 5.35 10.47
CA VAL A 226 -5.38 5.23 9.08
C VAL A 226 -5.01 6.52 8.34
N PRO A 227 -4.25 6.46 7.23
CA PRO A 227 -4.01 7.63 6.40
C PRO A 227 -5.33 8.21 5.89
N SER A 228 -5.49 9.53 5.99
CA SER A 228 -6.65 10.25 5.50
C SER A 228 -6.29 11.66 5.04
N PHE A 229 -7.27 12.36 4.49
CA PHE A 229 -7.13 13.72 4.01
C PHE A 229 -8.45 14.48 3.95
N ASP A 230 -8.36 15.80 3.95
CA ASP A 230 -9.49 16.73 3.88
C ASP A 230 -10.61 16.38 4.89
N ASP A 231 -11.82 16.12 4.42
CA ASP A 231 -13.02 15.78 5.20
C ASP A 231 -13.32 14.27 5.27
N ARG A 232 -12.39 13.42 4.81
CA ARG A 232 -12.61 11.97 4.81
C ARG A 232 -12.40 11.40 6.20
N ILE A 233 -13.49 11.25 6.95
CA ILE A 233 -13.45 10.64 8.29
C ILE A 233 -13.86 9.17 8.18
N PRO A 234 -12.94 8.21 8.42
CA PRO A 234 -13.25 6.79 8.39
C PRO A 234 -14.31 6.43 9.44
N VAL A 235 -15.11 5.41 9.14
CA VAL A 235 -16.00 4.80 10.13
C VAL A 235 -15.15 4.27 11.29
N GLY A 236 -15.58 4.50 12.53
CA GLY A 236 -14.83 4.11 13.73
C GLY A 236 -13.74 5.09 14.14
N ALA A 237 -13.65 6.27 13.52
CA ALA A 237 -12.73 7.33 13.97
C ALA A 237 -12.97 7.67 15.45
N VAL A 238 -11.87 7.78 16.19
CA VAL A 238 -11.88 8.02 17.64
C VAL A 238 -12.19 9.48 17.92
N GLU A 239 -13.31 9.73 18.60
CA GLU A 239 -13.73 11.06 19.02
C GLU A 239 -12.78 11.59 20.12
N GLY A 240 -12.11 12.70 19.82
CA GLY A 240 -11.16 13.38 20.71
C GLY A 240 -11.79 14.51 21.53
N GLY A 241 -12.94 15.02 21.09
CA GLY A 241 -13.65 16.08 21.79
C GLY A 241 -14.61 16.83 20.87
N TYR A 242 -14.77 18.13 21.09
CA TYR A 242 -15.73 18.96 20.35
C TYR A 242 -15.29 20.43 20.23
N SER A 243 -15.72 21.11 19.17
CA SER A 243 -15.48 22.54 18.94
C SER A 243 -16.30 23.44 19.88
N GLU A 244 -15.91 24.70 19.97
CA GLU A 244 -16.60 25.74 20.75
C GLU A 244 -17.93 26.21 20.13
N ASP A 245 -18.22 25.82 18.88
CA ASP A 245 -19.41 26.29 18.17
C ASP A 245 -20.70 25.86 18.86
N MET A 246 -21.81 26.56 18.59
CA MET A 246 -23.12 26.19 19.15
C MET A 246 -23.56 24.76 18.79
N GLY A 247 -23.06 24.23 17.67
CA GLY A 247 -23.29 22.84 17.26
C GLY A 247 -22.37 21.80 17.92
N ARG A 248 -21.33 22.24 18.64
CA ARG A 248 -20.26 21.40 19.23
C ARG A 248 -19.79 20.33 18.26
N GLU A 249 -19.21 20.78 17.15
CA GLU A 249 -18.74 19.87 16.11
C GLU A 249 -17.79 18.83 16.71
N LYS A 250 -17.97 17.55 16.37
CA LYS A 250 -17.08 16.50 16.84
C LYS A 250 -15.67 16.68 16.26
N LEU A 251 -14.68 16.61 17.15
CA LEU A 251 -13.27 16.60 16.79
C LEU A 251 -12.72 15.19 16.95
N TYR A 252 -11.85 14.79 16.03
CA TYR A 252 -11.25 13.46 16.06
C TYR A 252 -9.76 13.52 16.37
N VAL A 253 -9.23 12.42 16.91
CA VAL A 253 -7.80 12.27 17.18
C VAL A 253 -7.06 12.01 15.87
N GLY A 254 -6.19 12.94 15.49
CA GLY A 254 -5.31 12.80 14.33
C GLY A 254 -3.85 12.99 14.70
N ARG A 255 -2.97 12.74 13.73
CA ARG A 255 -1.57 13.14 13.77
C ARG A 255 -1.09 13.50 12.37
N ALA A 256 -0.14 14.41 12.28
CA ALA A 256 0.44 14.83 11.01
C ALA A 256 1.97 14.84 11.08
N LEU A 257 2.60 14.59 9.93
CA LEU A 257 4.04 14.72 9.77
C LEU A 257 4.39 16.18 9.50
N HIS A 258 5.27 16.76 10.32
CA HIS A 258 5.72 18.13 10.18
C HIS A 258 7.20 18.26 10.54
N CYS A 259 8.02 18.69 9.59
CA CYS A 259 9.47 18.86 9.77
C CYS A 259 10.18 17.59 10.32
N GLY A 260 9.75 16.41 9.86
CA GLY A 260 10.29 15.12 10.31
C GLY A 260 9.76 14.61 11.66
N HIS A 261 8.88 15.38 12.32
CA HIS A 261 8.21 14.98 13.55
C HIS A 261 6.78 14.51 13.26
N LEU A 262 6.35 13.47 13.96
CA LEU A 262 4.98 12.97 13.88
C LEU A 262 4.22 13.46 15.11
N ILE A 263 3.27 14.38 14.91
CA ILE A 263 2.69 15.15 16.02
C ILE A 263 1.17 14.90 16.11
N PRO A 264 0.65 14.45 17.26
CA PRO A 264 -0.78 14.30 17.48
C PRO A 264 -1.49 15.65 17.65
N GLY A 265 -2.74 15.71 17.19
CA GLY A 265 -3.54 16.93 17.13
C GLY A 265 -5.02 16.64 16.90
N LYS A 266 -5.76 17.67 16.45
CA LYS A 266 -7.20 17.61 16.22
C LYS A 266 -7.52 17.55 14.73
N VAL A 267 -8.39 16.62 14.34
CA VAL A 267 -9.02 16.65 13.01
C VAL A 267 -10.36 17.34 13.15
N GLN A 268 -10.56 18.40 12.36
CA GLN A 268 -11.80 19.16 12.32
C GLN A 268 -12.46 18.99 10.94
N PRO A 269 -13.54 18.21 10.84
CA PRO A 269 -14.14 17.85 9.54
C PRO A 269 -14.59 19.06 8.71
N SER A 270 -15.24 20.05 9.34
CA SER A 270 -15.71 21.27 8.67
C SER A 270 -14.58 22.10 8.06
N HIS A 271 -13.40 22.09 8.68
CA HIS A 271 -12.21 22.79 8.22
C HIS A 271 -11.35 21.95 7.26
N ARG A 272 -11.64 20.64 7.15
CA ARG A 272 -10.95 19.70 6.26
C ARG A 272 -9.45 19.58 6.52
N VAL A 273 -9.03 19.69 7.78
CA VAL A 273 -7.61 19.62 8.16
C VAL A 273 -7.42 18.95 9.51
N CYS A 274 -6.20 18.45 9.71
CA CYS A 274 -5.65 18.14 11.03
C CYS A 274 -4.79 19.30 11.51
N TYR A 275 -5.13 19.89 12.65
CA TYR A 275 -4.32 20.91 13.31
C TYR A 275 -3.40 20.29 14.35
N ILE A 276 -2.12 20.62 14.27
CA ILE A 276 -1.09 20.18 15.23
C ILE A 276 -0.49 21.38 15.99
N PRO A 277 -0.13 21.21 17.28
CA PRO A 277 0.57 22.23 18.04
C PRO A 277 2.08 22.10 17.83
N TYR A 278 2.72 23.11 17.25
CA TYR A 278 4.16 23.13 16.99
C TYR A 278 4.73 24.54 17.12
N GLU A 279 5.82 24.66 17.88
CA GLU A 279 6.54 25.93 18.12
C GLU A 279 5.64 27.14 18.45
N GLY A 280 4.64 26.94 19.31
CA GLY A 280 3.72 28.00 19.75
C GLY A 280 2.57 28.31 18.78
N ARG A 281 2.50 27.64 17.62
CA ARG A 281 1.47 27.86 16.59
C ARG A 281 0.58 26.65 16.39
N GLU A 282 -0.63 26.91 15.91
CA GLU A 282 -1.53 25.90 15.35
C GLU A 282 -1.22 25.76 13.85
N ILE A 283 -0.81 24.58 13.42
CA ILE A 283 -0.42 24.31 12.03
C ILE A 283 -1.45 23.38 11.38
N PRO A 284 -2.14 23.81 10.31
CA PRO A 284 -3.07 22.96 9.56
C PRO A 284 -2.34 22.03 8.59
N HIS A 285 -2.78 20.78 8.52
CA HIS A 285 -2.34 19.77 7.55
C HIS A 285 -3.54 19.12 6.86
N LYS A 286 -3.54 19.11 5.51
CA LYS A 286 -4.59 18.45 4.71
C LYS A 286 -4.42 16.95 4.61
N LYS A 287 -3.18 16.45 4.70
CA LYS A 287 -2.83 15.02 4.73
C LYS A 287 -2.42 14.66 6.14
N PHE A 288 -3.03 13.63 6.71
CA PHE A 288 -2.81 13.25 8.11
C PHE A 288 -3.16 11.77 8.31
N GLU A 289 -2.88 11.25 9.49
CA GLU A 289 -3.42 9.97 9.94
C GLU A 289 -4.48 10.23 11.00
N ILE A 290 -5.58 9.47 10.95
CA ILE A 290 -6.67 9.53 11.94
C ILE A 290 -6.73 8.23 12.72
N LEU A 291 -6.94 8.33 14.03
CA LEU A 291 -7.03 7.16 14.89
C LEU A 291 -8.41 6.52 14.75
N VAL A 292 -8.46 5.21 14.53
CA VAL A 292 -9.68 4.43 14.31
C VAL A 292 -9.72 3.25 15.28
N SER A 293 -10.87 2.98 15.88
CA SER A 293 -11.13 1.73 16.61
C SER A 293 -11.85 0.72 15.70
N PRO A 294 -11.19 -0.39 15.31
CA PRO A 294 -11.72 -1.34 14.34
C PRO A 294 -12.98 -2.07 14.81
N ASP A 295 -13.12 -2.30 16.11
CA ASP A 295 -14.20 -3.11 16.67
C ASP A 295 -15.52 -2.34 16.85
N THR A 296 -15.49 -1.01 16.72
CA THR A 296 -16.69 -0.16 16.84
C THR A 296 -17.68 -0.34 15.68
N ASN A 297 -17.28 -0.98 14.56
CA ASN A 297 -18.21 -1.31 13.48
C ASN A 297 -17.72 -2.51 12.63
N THR A 298 -18.56 -3.52 12.42
CA THR A 298 -18.26 -4.68 11.55
C THR A 298 -17.99 -4.31 10.08
N ARG A 299 -18.32 -3.08 9.65
CA ARG A 299 -17.89 -2.52 8.34
C ARG A 299 -16.45 -1.98 8.33
N CYS A 300 -15.83 -1.70 9.48
CA CYS A 300 -14.41 -1.37 9.60
C CYS A 300 -13.51 -2.58 9.30
N ALA A 301 -14.05 -3.80 9.36
CA ALA A 301 -13.39 -5.00 8.86
C ALA A 301 -13.18 -5.00 7.34
N ASN A 302 -13.81 -4.06 6.62
CA ASN A 302 -13.29 -3.64 5.33
C ASN A 302 -12.00 -2.89 5.60
N ARG A 303 -10.93 -3.67 5.54
CA ARG A 303 -9.55 -3.31 5.20
C ARG A 303 -9.58 -2.46 3.91
N LEU A 304 -10.09 -1.24 4.01
CA LEU A 304 -10.26 -0.32 2.91
C LEU A 304 -8.84 0.15 2.59
N PHE A 305 -8.27 -0.57 1.64
CA PHE A 305 -7.46 -0.02 0.55
C PHE A 305 -7.71 1.48 0.38
N ILE A 306 -6.93 2.27 1.09
CA ILE A 306 -6.43 3.52 0.54
C ILE A 306 -5.01 3.14 0.10
N ASP A 307 -4.92 2.50 -1.07
CA ASP A 307 -3.64 2.34 -1.74
C ASP A 307 -3.09 3.76 -1.99
N HIS A 308 -1.87 4.01 -1.51
CA HIS A 308 -1.03 5.15 -1.84
C HIS A 308 -1.50 6.54 -1.37
N ILE A 309 -1.50 6.78 -0.05
CA ILE A 309 -1.20 8.12 0.48
C ILE A 309 0.16 8.03 1.16
N ASP A 310 1.21 8.43 0.45
CA ASP A 310 2.52 8.67 1.05
C ASP A 310 2.44 9.96 1.87
N VAL A 311 2.26 9.81 3.18
CA VAL A 311 2.36 10.92 4.16
C VAL A 311 3.77 11.52 4.16
N GLU A 312 4.76 10.82 3.59
CA GLU A 312 6.14 11.28 3.41
C GLU A 312 6.36 12.19 2.19
N SER A 313 5.38 12.35 1.30
CA SER A 313 5.56 13.19 0.12
C SER A 313 5.57 14.67 0.52
N PRO A 314 6.65 15.43 0.29
CA PRO A 314 6.67 16.86 0.56
C PRO A 314 5.59 17.57 -0.29
N PRO A 315 5.06 18.71 0.19
CA PRO A 315 4.09 19.48 -0.59
C PRO A 315 4.73 19.86 -1.93
N GLU A 316 4.09 19.48 -3.03
CA GLU A 316 4.40 20.04 -4.35
C GLU A 316 4.19 21.55 -4.24
N SER A 317 5.25 22.31 -4.52
CA SER A 317 5.21 23.76 -4.61
C SER A 317 4.37 24.15 -5.82
N ASP A 318 3.08 24.35 -5.63
CA ASP A 318 2.23 25.10 -6.56
C ASP A 318 2.60 26.59 -6.45
N ASP A 319 3.75 26.98 -7.00
CA ASP A 319 4.07 28.40 -7.25
C ASP A 319 5.04 28.55 -8.43
N ASP A 320 4.58 28.13 -9.60
CA ASP A 320 5.12 28.56 -10.89
C ASP A 320 3.93 28.84 -11.83
N ARG A 321 3.16 29.89 -11.51
CA ARG A 321 2.41 30.62 -12.53
C ARG A 321 3.12 31.94 -12.71
N GLU A 322 4.02 31.98 -13.69
CA GLU A 322 4.46 33.22 -14.30
C GLU A 322 3.23 33.96 -14.84
N ASP A 323 2.83 35.02 -14.16
CA ASP A 323 1.87 36.00 -14.67
C ASP A 323 2.53 36.75 -15.83
N VAL A 324 2.34 36.23 -17.04
CA VAL A 324 2.60 36.96 -18.29
C VAL A 324 1.48 37.98 -18.46
N TYR A 325 1.76 39.23 -18.11
CA TYR A 325 0.91 40.37 -18.46
C TYR A 325 0.86 40.51 -20.00
N PRO A 326 -0.33 40.64 -20.62
CA PRO A 326 -0.43 40.97 -22.03
C PRO A 326 -0.15 42.46 -22.25
N ASP A 327 0.63 42.75 -23.29
CA ASP A 327 0.95 44.08 -23.80
C ASP A 327 -0.33 44.90 -24.07
N GLU A 328 -0.41 46.11 -23.51
CA GLU A 328 -1.40 47.12 -23.89
C GLU A 328 -0.98 47.74 -25.23
N GLU A 329 -1.66 47.33 -26.31
CA GLU A 329 -1.63 48.05 -27.58
C GLU A 329 -2.49 49.32 -27.51
N PHE A 330 -1.92 50.37 -28.10
CA PHE A 330 -2.42 51.72 -28.30
C PHE A 330 -3.81 51.79 -28.96
N ASP A 331 -4.66 52.69 -28.47
CA ASP A 331 -5.64 53.39 -29.30
C ASP A 331 -5.31 54.89 -29.31
N GLU A 332 -4.79 55.37 -30.44
CA GLU A 332 -4.83 56.79 -30.85
C GLU A 332 -6.20 57.04 -31.49
N GLU A 333 -6.99 57.98 -30.95
CA GLU A 333 -8.12 58.58 -31.66
C GLU A 333 -7.79 60.04 -32.02
N ASP A 334 -7.97 60.34 -33.31
CA ASP A 334 -8.07 61.67 -33.95
C ASP A 334 -9.29 62.47 -33.45
#